data_AF-A0A072P2H4-F1
#
_entry.id   AF-A0A072P2H4-F1
#
_cell.length_a   1.000
_cell.length_b   1.000
_cell.length_c   1.000
_cell.angle_alpha   90.00
_cell.angle_beta   90.00
_cell.angle_gamma   90.00
#
_symmetry.space_group_name_H-M   'P 1'
#
loop_
_entity.id
_entity.type
_entity.pdbx_description
1 polymer ?
#
loop_
_entity_poly.entity_id
_entity_poly.type
_entity_poly.pdbx_seq_one_letter_code
_entity_poly.pdbx_strand_id
1 'polypeptide(L)'
;MPQHVFVDALVVGAGFGGIYATYHLRQLGLDVKCIDIAEDVGGTWYWNKYPAWDDELHRWRVSTATDGLFLTRHLVNCLGVLSKPNYPDIPGLDSFSGRLIHTARWDDTITLSGKKIGVIGNGSTGIQVMTAIAPIVADLKSFQRHPQYSVPSGQDAISSAYHQNIKSRYKSIWESVKSSAVGFGVPEVNRKTMQTTPREREAAFQKAWQRGNGFRFMFSTFGDIVSDESANEETCKFIRGKIDEVVTDSRFDAIEGNYLHLSIHGRGGKTIQEHWQNGPKAYGGIACAGFPNMFLVSGPQAPFANFPPVIESEIEFIMACIDRAEKHNVVEVNKQSRPMVMELTEEAKNEWSILCEQLVEGLLFKKTRS
;
A
#
# COMPACT_ATOMS: atom_id res chain seq x y z
N MET A 1 -32.10 -22.67 -1.77
CA MET A 1 -32.10 -21.19 -1.89
C MET A 1 -30.72 -20.70 -1.48
N PRO A 2 -30.18 -19.62 -2.07
CA PRO A 2 -28.94 -19.01 -1.56
C PRO A 2 -29.16 -18.58 -0.10
N GLN A 3 -28.19 -18.86 0.76
CA GLN A 3 -28.28 -18.52 2.17
C GLN A 3 -27.99 -17.02 2.34
N HIS A 4 -28.91 -16.29 2.98
CA HIS A 4 -28.71 -14.89 3.32
C HIS A 4 -28.08 -14.81 4.70
N VAL A 5 -26.96 -14.09 4.82
CA VAL A 5 -26.25 -13.90 6.09
C VAL A 5 -26.30 -12.42 6.47
N PHE A 6 -26.90 -12.12 7.62
CA PHE A 6 -26.93 -10.78 8.18
C PHE A 6 -25.80 -10.66 9.21
N VAL A 7 -25.06 -9.56 9.14
CA VAL A 7 -24.02 -9.16 10.11
C VAL A 7 -24.12 -7.64 10.32
N ASP A 8 -23.45 -7.11 11.35
CA ASP A 8 -23.36 -5.65 11.54
C ASP A 8 -22.27 -5.04 10.68
N ALA A 9 -21.12 -5.72 10.58
CA ALA A 9 -20.00 -5.31 9.76
C ALA A 9 -19.43 -6.47 8.93
N LEU A 10 -19.12 -6.17 7.66
CA LEU A 10 -18.35 -7.05 6.77
C LEU A 10 -17.00 -6.39 6.49
N VAL A 11 -15.92 -7.12 6.77
CA VAL A 11 -14.55 -6.69 6.46
C VAL A 11 -14.05 -7.50 5.26
N VAL A 12 -13.62 -6.82 4.19
CA VAL A 12 -13.20 -7.47 2.94
C VAL A 12 -11.68 -7.33 2.77
N GLY A 13 -10.99 -8.47 2.72
CA GLY A 13 -9.53 -8.58 2.84
C GLY A 13 -9.12 -8.87 4.29
N ALA A 14 -8.24 -9.85 4.49
CA ALA A 14 -7.72 -10.32 5.78
C ALA A 14 -6.20 -10.08 5.93
N GLY A 15 -5.65 -9.09 5.23
CA GLY A 15 -4.33 -8.52 5.54
C GLY A 15 -4.35 -7.70 6.83
N PHE A 16 -3.25 -7.02 7.15
CA PHE A 16 -3.08 -6.22 8.39
C PHE A 16 -4.30 -5.35 8.75
N GLY A 17 -4.80 -4.57 7.79
CA GLY A 17 -5.97 -3.72 8.01
C GLY A 17 -7.25 -4.50 8.29
N GLY A 18 -7.46 -5.63 7.61
CA GLY A 18 -8.61 -6.50 7.81
C GLY A 18 -8.64 -7.14 9.20
N ILE A 19 -7.49 -7.63 9.65
CA ILE A 19 -7.31 -8.22 10.99
C ILE A 19 -7.58 -7.16 12.06
N TYR A 20 -6.98 -5.97 11.92
CA TYR A 20 -7.07 -4.90 12.91
C TYR A 20 -8.47 -4.27 12.98
N ALA A 21 -9.13 -4.07 11.84
CA ALA A 21 -10.53 -3.65 11.78
C ALA A 21 -11.46 -4.70 12.41
N THR A 22 -11.27 -5.99 12.10
CA THR A 22 -12.07 -7.08 12.67
C THR A 22 -11.91 -7.19 14.19
N TYR A 23 -10.70 -6.97 14.71
CA TYR A 23 -10.45 -6.89 16.15
C TYR A 23 -11.25 -5.76 16.80
N HIS A 24 -11.13 -4.53 16.30
CA HIS A 24 -11.79 -3.35 16.89
C HIS A 24 -13.32 -3.41 16.77
N LEU A 25 -13.87 -3.80 15.62
CA LEU A 25 -15.32 -3.96 15.46
C LEU A 25 -15.90 -4.98 16.46
N ARG A 26 -15.13 -6.02 16.82
CA ARG A 26 -15.52 -6.97 17.88
C ARG A 26 -15.35 -6.42 19.30
N GLN A 27 -14.39 -5.51 19.55
CA GLN A 27 -14.34 -4.77 20.83
C GLN A 27 -15.56 -3.84 21.02
N LEU A 28 -16.16 -3.35 19.94
CA LEU A 28 -17.43 -2.61 19.95
C LEU A 28 -18.67 -3.51 20.14
N GLY A 29 -18.50 -4.83 20.23
CA GLY A 29 -19.59 -5.79 20.45
C GLY A 29 -20.46 -6.10 19.22
N LEU A 30 -20.03 -5.70 18.03
CA LEU A 30 -20.74 -5.93 16.77
C LEU A 30 -20.63 -7.39 16.31
N ASP A 31 -21.61 -7.88 15.53
CA ASP A 31 -21.43 -9.11 14.76
C ASP A 31 -20.59 -8.84 13.50
N VAL A 32 -19.45 -9.52 13.38
CA VAL A 32 -18.42 -9.23 12.38
C VAL A 32 -17.93 -10.51 11.71
N LYS A 33 -18.11 -10.56 10.38
CA LYS A 33 -17.43 -11.52 9.51
C LYS A 33 -16.35 -10.79 8.69
N CYS A 34 -15.12 -11.29 8.79
CA CYS A 34 -14.05 -10.98 7.84
C CYS A 34 -14.09 -12.01 6.70
N ILE A 35 -13.89 -11.58 5.46
CA ILE A 35 -13.77 -12.46 4.30
C ILE A 35 -12.53 -12.10 3.49
N ASP A 36 -11.76 -13.11 3.12
CA ASP A 36 -10.75 -13.07 2.06
C ASP A 36 -10.99 -14.27 1.13
N ILE A 37 -10.24 -14.32 0.05
CA ILE A 37 -10.18 -15.41 -0.93
C ILE A 37 -8.77 -16.05 -0.95
N ALA A 38 -7.81 -15.49 -0.20
CA ALA A 38 -6.71 -16.29 0.34
C ALA A 38 -7.25 -17.37 1.30
N GLU A 39 -6.61 -18.54 1.33
CA GLU A 39 -7.03 -19.68 2.17
C GLU A 39 -6.67 -19.49 3.67
N ASP A 40 -5.83 -18.49 3.98
CA ASP A 40 -5.45 -18.06 5.33
C ASP A 40 -5.27 -16.53 5.38
N VAL A 41 -5.06 -15.97 6.58
CA VAL A 41 -4.88 -14.53 6.81
C VAL A 41 -3.58 -13.99 6.19
N GLY A 42 -3.60 -12.73 5.77
CA GLY A 42 -2.48 -12.04 5.12
C GLY A 42 -2.85 -11.31 3.82
N GLY A 43 -3.98 -11.67 3.20
CA GLY A 43 -4.32 -11.27 1.82
C GLY A 43 -3.56 -12.11 0.80
N THR A 44 -3.90 -12.11 -0.49
CA THR A 44 -4.86 -11.31 -1.26
C THR A 44 -5.46 -12.24 -2.33
N TRP A 45 -6.71 -12.06 -2.79
CA TRP A 45 -7.08 -12.51 -4.16
C TRP A 45 -8.33 -11.83 -4.77
N TYR A 46 -8.86 -12.38 -5.88
CA TYR A 46 -9.96 -11.82 -6.69
C TYR A 46 -10.97 -12.90 -7.09
N TRP A 47 -12.26 -12.74 -6.70
CA TRP A 47 -13.50 -13.21 -7.39
C TRP A 47 -14.73 -12.84 -6.54
N ASN A 48 -15.14 -11.57 -6.52
CA ASN A 48 -16.38 -11.14 -5.84
C ASN A 48 -17.30 -10.37 -6.81
N LYS A 49 -18.61 -10.60 -6.71
CA LYS A 49 -19.61 -9.77 -7.40
C LYS A 49 -19.98 -8.61 -6.49
N TYR A 50 -19.95 -7.41 -7.06
CA TYR A 50 -19.66 -6.19 -6.33
C TYR A 50 -20.64 -5.87 -5.18
N PRO A 51 -20.14 -5.26 -4.08
CA PRO A 51 -21.00 -4.63 -3.09
C PRO A 51 -21.93 -3.61 -3.75
N ALA A 52 -23.22 -3.66 -3.41
CA ALA A 52 -24.21 -2.68 -3.81
C ALA A 52 -24.94 -2.18 -2.56
N TRP A 53 -25.11 -0.86 -2.43
CA TRP A 53 -25.97 -0.30 -1.39
C TRP A 53 -27.45 -0.51 -1.75
N ASP A 54 -28.27 -0.78 -0.75
CA ASP A 54 -29.71 -0.97 -0.84
C ASP A 54 -30.41 0.12 -0.03
N ASP A 55 -31.02 1.10 -0.72
CA ASP A 55 -31.67 2.25 -0.10
C ASP A 55 -33.02 1.93 0.55
N GLU A 56 -33.62 0.75 0.29
CA GLU A 56 -34.83 0.29 0.99
C GLU A 56 -34.47 -0.44 2.30
N LEU A 57 -33.44 -1.29 2.27
CA LEU A 57 -32.97 -2.03 3.43
C LEU A 57 -31.96 -1.24 4.30
N HIS A 58 -31.45 -0.12 3.78
CA HIS A 58 -30.34 0.67 4.33
C HIS A 58 -29.11 -0.20 4.69
N ARG A 59 -28.70 -1.07 3.76
CA ARG A 59 -27.63 -2.06 3.95
C ARG A 59 -26.80 -2.27 2.69
N TRP A 60 -25.56 -2.70 2.87
CA TRP A 60 -24.72 -3.23 1.80
C TRP A 60 -25.07 -4.69 1.49
N ARG A 61 -25.40 -4.96 0.22
CA ARG A 61 -25.57 -6.28 -0.39
C ARG A 61 -24.22 -6.73 -0.95
N VAL A 62 -23.62 -7.80 -0.43
CA VAL A 62 -22.31 -8.29 -0.91
C VAL A 62 -22.41 -9.74 -1.37
N SER A 63 -22.13 -9.99 -2.65
CA SER A 63 -22.30 -11.30 -3.30
C SER A 63 -20.96 -12.00 -3.50
N THR A 64 -20.72 -13.03 -2.70
CA THR A 64 -19.50 -13.86 -2.79
C THR A 64 -19.66 -15.00 -3.78
N ALA A 65 -18.55 -15.58 -4.24
CA ALA A 65 -18.57 -16.76 -5.12
C ALA A 65 -19.02 -18.05 -4.40
N THR A 66 -18.85 -18.12 -3.08
CA THR A 66 -18.97 -19.33 -2.25
C THR A 66 -20.08 -19.24 -1.20
N ASP A 67 -20.08 -18.17 -0.40
CA ASP A 67 -20.90 -18.03 0.81
C ASP A 67 -22.27 -17.39 0.56
N GLY A 68 -22.60 -17.08 -0.70
CA GLY A 68 -23.86 -16.44 -1.08
C GLY A 68 -23.88 -14.93 -0.80
N LEU A 69 -24.97 -14.46 -0.19
CA LEU A 69 -25.30 -13.03 -0.07
C LEU A 69 -25.23 -12.55 1.39
N PHE A 70 -24.36 -11.57 1.64
CA PHE A 70 -24.31 -10.84 2.90
C PHE A 70 -25.15 -9.55 2.85
N LEU A 71 -25.77 -9.21 3.97
CA LEU A 71 -26.56 -7.98 4.18
C LEU A 71 -26.07 -7.25 5.44
N THR A 72 -25.08 -6.38 5.27
CA THR A 72 -24.35 -5.71 6.36
C THR A 72 -24.70 -4.23 6.50
N ARG A 73 -24.52 -3.65 7.69
CA ARG A 73 -24.70 -2.19 7.92
C ARG A 73 -23.43 -1.44 7.55
N HIS A 74 -22.27 -1.95 7.98
CA HIS A 74 -20.94 -1.39 7.73
C HIS A 74 -20.15 -2.26 6.76
N LEU A 75 -19.40 -1.63 5.85
CA LEU A 75 -18.50 -2.28 4.89
C LEU A 75 -17.11 -1.65 4.98
N VAL A 76 -16.11 -2.45 5.34
CA VAL A 76 -14.72 -2.00 5.49
C VAL A 76 -13.85 -2.68 4.43
N ASN A 77 -13.33 -1.88 3.48
CA ASN A 77 -12.58 -2.39 2.33
C ASN A 77 -11.06 -2.36 2.59
N CYS A 78 -10.52 -3.46 3.10
CA CYS A 78 -9.09 -3.65 3.40
C CYS A 78 -8.33 -4.31 2.23
N LEU A 79 -8.61 -3.88 0.99
CA LEU A 79 -8.19 -4.55 -0.25
C LEU A 79 -6.69 -4.43 -0.59
N GLY A 80 -5.97 -3.50 0.06
CA GLY A 80 -4.53 -3.29 -0.11
C GLY A 80 -4.12 -2.58 -1.40
N VAL A 81 -3.11 -1.71 -1.31
CA VAL A 81 -2.61 -0.87 -2.44
C VAL A 81 -1.80 -1.62 -3.50
N LEU A 82 -1.15 -2.73 -3.12
CA LEU A 82 -0.21 -3.48 -3.98
C LEU A 82 -0.69 -4.91 -4.25
N SER A 83 -2.02 -5.09 -4.29
CA SER A 83 -2.69 -6.38 -4.14
C SER A 83 -3.07 -7.03 -5.49
N LYS A 84 -3.59 -6.24 -6.45
CA LYS A 84 -3.90 -6.71 -7.81
C LYS A 84 -2.60 -7.00 -8.60
N PRO A 85 -2.33 -8.26 -9.01
CA PRO A 85 -1.21 -8.56 -9.91
C PRO A 85 -1.40 -7.89 -11.27
N ASN A 86 -0.27 -7.49 -11.88
CA ASN A 86 -0.25 -6.88 -13.21
C ASN A 86 0.30 -7.89 -14.22
N TYR A 87 -0.56 -8.40 -15.10
CA TYR A 87 -0.13 -9.25 -16.21
C TYR A 87 0.07 -8.34 -17.43
N PRO A 88 1.32 -8.09 -17.87
CA PRO A 88 1.56 -7.26 -19.04
C PRO A 88 1.08 -7.99 -20.29
N ASP A 89 0.34 -7.28 -21.15
CA ASP A 89 -0.04 -7.78 -22.47
C ASP A 89 1.20 -7.74 -23.38
N ILE A 90 1.85 -8.90 -23.51
CA ILE A 90 3.05 -9.11 -24.32
C ILE A 90 2.65 -9.97 -25.52
N PRO A 91 2.72 -9.46 -26.76
CA PRO A 91 2.33 -10.22 -27.95
C PRO A 91 3.07 -11.55 -28.06
N GLY A 92 2.31 -12.64 -28.18
CA GLY A 92 2.83 -14.00 -28.28
C GLY A 92 3.20 -14.67 -26.96
N LEU A 93 2.93 -14.06 -25.80
CA LEU A 93 3.20 -14.65 -24.47
C LEU A 93 2.41 -15.94 -24.22
N ASP A 94 1.24 -16.07 -24.84
CA ASP A 94 0.40 -17.27 -24.89
C ASP A 94 1.07 -18.46 -25.59
N SER A 95 1.98 -18.20 -26.54
CA SER A 95 2.75 -19.22 -27.24
C SER A 95 3.97 -19.75 -26.44
N PHE A 96 4.26 -19.18 -25.27
CA PHE A 96 5.43 -19.55 -24.47
C PHE A 96 5.25 -20.92 -23.80
N SER A 97 6.01 -21.91 -24.25
CA SER A 97 5.95 -23.31 -23.76
C SER A 97 6.60 -23.55 -22.39
N GLY A 98 7.15 -22.52 -21.75
CA GLY A 98 7.68 -22.58 -20.38
C GLY A 98 6.61 -22.26 -19.32
N ARG A 99 6.99 -22.36 -18.04
CA ARG A 99 6.12 -21.90 -16.95
C ARG A 99 6.15 -20.37 -16.84
N LEU A 100 4.98 -19.75 -16.80
CA LEU A 100 4.78 -18.35 -16.43
C LEU A 100 4.33 -18.27 -14.97
N ILE A 101 5.00 -17.44 -14.17
CA ILE A 101 4.68 -17.20 -12.75
C ILE A 101 4.71 -15.69 -12.50
N HIS A 102 3.66 -15.15 -11.90
CA HIS A 102 3.64 -13.78 -11.40
C HIS A 102 4.13 -13.79 -9.94
N THR A 103 5.02 -12.88 -9.54
CA THR A 103 5.70 -12.93 -8.23
C THR A 103 4.75 -12.89 -7.03
N ALA A 104 3.67 -12.10 -7.08
CA ALA A 104 2.61 -12.11 -6.08
C ALA A 104 1.83 -13.44 -5.96
N ARG A 105 2.05 -14.38 -6.89
CA ARG A 105 1.38 -15.68 -7.07
C ARG A 105 2.42 -16.77 -7.30
N TRP A 106 3.34 -16.83 -6.35
CA TRP A 106 4.42 -17.80 -6.37
C TRP A 106 3.87 -19.24 -6.29
N ASP A 107 4.52 -20.16 -7.01
CA ASP A 107 4.27 -21.60 -6.90
C ASP A 107 5.33 -22.18 -5.98
N ASP A 108 5.02 -22.38 -4.70
CA ASP A 108 5.97 -22.92 -3.71
C ASP A 108 6.42 -24.36 -4.03
N THR A 109 5.79 -25.05 -4.99
CA THR A 109 6.25 -26.35 -5.49
C THR A 109 7.37 -26.24 -6.55
N ILE A 110 7.69 -25.05 -7.05
CA ILE A 110 8.66 -24.92 -8.14
C ILE A 110 10.12 -25.09 -7.67
N THR A 111 10.76 -26.15 -8.18
CA THR A 111 12.23 -26.25 -8.11
C THR A 111 12.86 -25.27 -9.10
N LEU A 112 13.57 -24.24 -8.62
CA LEU A 112 14.29 -23.29 -9.48
C LEU A 112 15.67 -23.76 -9.92
N SER A 113 16.29 -24.66 -9.14
CA SER A 113 17.70 -25.04 -9.29
C SER A 113 18.03 -25.51 -10.71
N GLY A 114 19.09 -24.96 -11.30
CA GLY A 114 19.57 -25.32 -12.64
C GLY A 114 18.65 -24.91 -13.81
N LYS A 115 17.56 -24.17 -13.57
CA LYS A 115 16.69 -23.67 -14.66
C LYS A 115 17.24 -22.40 -15.29
N LYS A 116 16.77 -22.09 -16.51
CA LYS A 116 16.95 -20.78 -17.15
C LYS A 116 15.70 -19.94 -16.88
N ILE A 117 15.86 -18.74 -16.33
CA ILE A 117 14.73 -17.92 -15.86
C ILE A 117 14.83 -16.49 -16.41
N GLY A 118 13.70 -15.99 -16.91
CA GLY A 118 13.49 -14.57 -17.20
C GLY A 118 12.66 -13.91 -16.09
N VAL A 119 13.07 -12.73 -15.63
CA VAL A 119 12.29 -11.89 -14.71
C VAL A 119 11.95 -10.59 -15.43
N ILE A 120 10.66 -10.25 -15.49
CA ILE A 120 10.17 -9.01 -16.11
C ILE A 120 9.85 -8.01 -15.00
N GLY A 121 10.44 -6.81 -15.09
CA GLY A 121 10.30 -5.75 -14.10
C GLY A 121 11.32 -5.83 -12.95
N ASN A 122 11.67 -4.66 -12.42
CA ASN A 122 12.86 -4.45 -11.58
C ASN A 122 12.66 -3.41 -10.46
N GLY A 123 11.42 -3.15 -10.06
CA GLY A 123 11.14 -2.55 -8.75
C GLY A 123 11.46 -3.51 -7.61
N SER A 124 11.13 -3.14 -6.37
CA SER A 124 11.47 -3.89 -5.14
C SER A 124 11.33 -5.41 -5.25
N THR A 125 10.17 -5.91 -5.68
CA THR A 125 9.89 -7.35 -5.84
C THR A 125 10.79 -8.01 -6.88
N GLY A 126 11.06 -7.33 -8.00
CA GLY A 126 11.94 -7.84 -9.06
C GLY A 126 13.38 -7.93 -8.58
N ILE A 127 13.89 -6.91 -7.90
CA ILE A 127 15.23 -6.91 -7.30
C ILE A 127 15.36 -8.04 -6.27
N GLN A 128 14.41 -8.13 -5.32
CA GLN A 128 14.40 -9.16 -4.28
C GLN A 128 14.41 -10.58 -4.86
N VAL A 129 13.52 -10.86 -5.82
CA VAL A 129 13.47 -12.18 -6.49
C VAL A 129 14.77 -12.45 -7.24
N MET A 130 15.26 -11.53 -8.07
CA MET A 130 16.51 -11.72 -8.81
C MET A 130 17.71 -11.99 -7.89
N THR A 131 17.88 -11.20 -6.83
CA THR A 131 18.97 -11.41 -5.85
C THR A 131 18.87 -12.77 -5.15
N ALA A 132 17.66 -13.23 -4.82
CA ALA A 132 17.46 -14.51 -4.17
C ALA A 132 17.71 -15.72 -5.11
N ILE A 133 17.34 -15.62 -6.39
CA ILE A 133 17.40 -16.76 -7.32
C ILE A 133 18.70 -16.84 -8.13
N ALA A 134 19.42 -15.72 -8.32
CA ALA A 134 20.65 -15.67 -9.10
C ALA A 134 21.72 -16.72 -8.70
N PRO A 135 21.93 -17.06 -7.41
CA PRO A 135 22.92 -18.06 -7.02
C PRO A 135 22.53 -19.53 -7.29
N ILE A 136 21.27 -19.81 -7.66
CA ILE A 136 20.74 -21.18 -7.79
C ILE A 136 20.23 -21.54 -9.20
N VAL A 137 19.95 -20.56 -10.05
CA VAL A 137 19.56 -20.77 -11.45
C VAL A 137 20.77 -20.95 -12.36
N ALA A 138 20.59 -21.59 -13.52
CA ALA A 138 21.67 -21.79 -14.50
C ALA A 138 21.84 -20.62 -15.50
N ASP A 139 20.81 -19.79 -15.66
CA ASP A 139 20.80 -18.60 -16.52
C ASP A 139 19.71 -17.65 -15.98
N LEU A 140 20.03 -16.38 -15.73
CA LEU A 140 19.08 -15.37 -15.25
C LEU A 140 19.07 -14.17 -16.19
N LYS A 141 17.90 -13.83 -16.72
CA LYS A 141 17.71 -12.70 -17.62
C LYS A 141 16.77 -11.66 -17.02
N SER A 142 17.31 -10.48 -16.79
CA SER A 142 16.58 -9.33 -16.26
C SER A 142 16.01 -8.51 -17.40
N PHE A 143 14.70 -8.64 -17.65
CA PHE A 143 13.95 -7.80 -18.57
C PHE A 143 13.45 -6.57 -17.81
N GLN A 144 14.38 -5.66 -17.53
CA GLN A 144 14.07 -4.41 -16.85
C GLN A 144 13.32 -3.47 -17.78
N ARG A 145 12.38 -2.72 -17.19
CA ARG A 145 11.89 -1.48 -17.77
C ARG A 145 12.70 -0.34 -17.18
N HIS A 146 12.13 0.47 -16.29
CA HIS A 146 12.84 1.64 -15.75
C HIS A 146 13.92 1.16 -14.77
N PRO A 147 15.24 1.26 -15.07
CA PRO A 147 16.25 0.92 -14.07
C PRO A 147 16.07 1.83 -12.85
N GLN A 148 15.98 1.23 -11.67
CA GLN A 148 15.71 1.96 -10.41
C GLN A 148 16.96 2.06 -9.55
N TYR A 149 17.13 3.21 -8.89
CA TYR A 149 18.16 3.38 -7.87
C TYR A 149 17.86 2.49 -6.65
N SER A 150 18.81 1.64 -6.31
CA SER A 150 18.72 0.74 -5.16
C SER A 150 19.95 0.91 -4.26
N VAL A 151 19.78 0.61 -2.98
CA VAL A 151 20.82 0.68 -1.94
C VAL A 151 20.76 -0.58 -1.08
N PRO A 152 21.85 -0.97 -0.38
CA PRO A 152 21.85 -2.15 0.48
C PRO A 152 20.71 -2.15 1.50
N SER A 153 20.13 -3.32 1.79
CA SER A 153 19.08 -3.46 2.81
C SER A 153 19.62 -3.25 4.23
N GLY A 154 20.88 -3.62 4.47
CA GLY A 154 21.47 -3.66 5.82
C GLY A 154 20.93 -4.82 6.67
N GLN A 155 20.37 -5.86 6.04
CA GLN A 155 19.83 -7.03 6.74
C GLN A 155 20.95 -7.90 7.32
N ASP A 156 20.88 -8.16 8.62
CA ASP A 156 21.87 -8.90 9.41
C ASP A 156 21.18 -9.66 10.57
N ALA A 157 21.89 -10.55 11.24
CA ALA A 157 21.38 -11.36 12.34
C ALA A 157 21.07 -10.50 13.59
N ILE A 158 19.83 -10.56 14.08
CA ILE A 158 19.40 -9.80 15.27
C ILE A 158 19.88 -10.49 16.55
N SER A 159 20.80 -9.85 17.28
CA SER A 159 21.27 -10.35 18.57
C SER A 159 20.21 -10.21 19.67
N SER A 160 20.22 -11.13 20.65
CA SER A 160 19.29 -11.10 21.79
C SER A 160 19.38 -9.79 22.58
N ALA A 161 20.58 -9.23 22.73
CA ALA A 161 20.80 -7.94 23.39
C ALA A 161 20.18 -6.76 22.61
N TYR A 162 20.26 -6.76 21.28
CA TYR A 162 19.59 -5.76 20.46
C TYR A 162 18.06 -5.87 20.58
N HIS A 163 17.52 -7.09 20.49
CA HIS A 163 16.09 -7.37 20.65
C HIS A 163 15.57 -6.93 22.04
N GLN A 164 16.34 -7.18 23.11
CA GLN A 164 16.03 -6.68 24.45
C GLN A 164 16.07 -5.14 24.55
N ASN A 165 17.04 -4.49 23.90
CA ASN A 165 17.14 -3.02 23.88
C ASN A 165 15.97 -2.35 23.12
N ILE A 166 15.52 -2.96 22.02
CA ILE A 166 14.31 -2.53 21.29
C ILE A 166 13.08 -2.71 22.19
N LYS A 167 12.93 -3.85 22.87
CA LYS A 167 11.80 -4.13 23.77
C LYS A 167 11.75 -3.19 24.98
N SER A 168 12.88 -2.88 25.62
CA SER A 168 12.89 -1.95 26.77
C SER A 168 12.60 -0.49 26.37
N ARG A 169 12.67 -0.17 25.08
CA ARG A 169 12.39 1.16 24.51
C ARG A 169 11.14 1.21 23.62
N TYR A 170 10.34 0.14 23.56
CA TYR A 170 9.32 -0.03 22.52
C TYR A 170 8.33 1.15 22.46
N LYS A 171 7.88 1.66 23.62
CA LYS A 171 6.97 2.81 23.69
C LYS A 171 7.55 4.07 23.03
N SER A 172 8.79 4.44 23.35
CA SER A 172 9.42 5.65 22.79
C SER A 172 9.91 5.48 21.35
N ILE A 173 10.13 4.24 20.89
CA ILE A 173 10.29 3.94 19.47
C ILE A 173 8.97 4.21 18.73
N TRP A 174 7.84 3.73 19.24
CA TRP A 174 6.53 3.97 18.62
C TRP A 174 6.06 5.43 18.70
N GLU A 175 6.32 6.14 19.79
CA GLU A 175 6.10 7.59 19.89
C GLU A 175 6.91 8.33 18.80
N SER A 176 8.19 8.01 18.65
CA SER A 176 9.05 8.58 17.60
C SER A 176 8.67 8.16 16.18
N VAL A 177 8.04 7.00 15.99
CA VAL A 177 7.52 6.54 14.69
C VAL A 177 6.24 7.32 14.34
N LYS A 178 5.27 7.41 15.26
CA LYS A 178 4.01 8.13 15.03
C LYS A 178 4.20 9.66 14.96
N SER A 179 5.33 10.20 15.41
CA SER A 179 5.72 11.61 15.25
C SER A 179 6.70 11.90 14.09
N SER A 180 6.94 10.94 13.20
CA SER A 180 7.88 11.07 12.07
C SER A 180 7.15 11.10 10.72
N ALA A 181 7.74 11.74 9.71
CA ALA A 181 7.10 11.93 8.41
C ALA A 181 6.95 10.62 7.61
N VAL A 182 7.90 9.68 7.72
CA VAL A 182 7.85 8.40 6.98
C VAL A 182 7.67 7.16 7.87
N GLY A 183 7.74 7.26 9.20
CA GLY A 183 7.39 6.15 10.09
C GLY A 183 8.35 4.95 10.10
N PHE A 184 9.56 5.09 9.54
CA PHE A 184 10.53 3.99 9.37
C PHE A 184 11.46 3.73 10.57
N GLY A 185 11.33 4.48 11.67
CA GLY A 185 12.25 4.37 12.82
C GLY A 185 13.70 4.77 12.47
N VAL A 186 13.86 5.60 11.44
CA VAL A 186 15.14 6.20 11.03
C VAL A 186 15.15 7.69 11.41
N PRO A 187 16.30 8.29 11.74
CA PRO A 187 16.35 9.74 11.95
C PRO A 187 16.00 10.47 10.65
N GLU A 188 15.05 11.40 10.71
CA GLU A 188 14.78 12.34 9.63
C GLU A 188 15.57 13.63 9.93
N VAL A 189 16.23 14.21 8.93
CA VAL A 189 17.15 15.35 9.14
C VAL A 189 16.82 16.53 8.23
N ASN A 190 16.86 17.75 8.77
CA ASN A 190 16.55 18.98 8.00
C ASN A 190 17.77 19.65 7.35
N ARG A 191 18.99 19.12 7.56
CA ARG A 191 20.23 19.68 6.98
C ARG A 191 20.22 19.54 5.45
N LYS A 192 20.66 20.58 4.74
CA LYS A 192 20.59 20.66 3.28
C LYS A 192 21.86 20.13 2.61
N THR A 193 21.70 19.38 1.52
CA THR A 193 22.79 18.68 0.81
C THR A 193 23.87 19.68 0.37
N MET A 194 23.45 20.75 -0.31
CA MET A 194 24.36 21.75 -0.89
C MET A 194 24.92 22.77 0.10
N GLN A 195 24.58 22.65 1.39
CA GLN A 195 25.19 23.44 2.48
C GLN A 195 26.37 22.71 3.16
N THR A 196 26.76 21.53 2.69
CA THR A 196 27.88 20.76 3.24
C THR A 196 28.96 20.51 2.17
N THR A 197 30.21 20.32 2.60
CA THR A 197 31.31 20.12 1.65
C THR A 197 31.18 18.79 0.91
N PRO A 198 31.74 18.64 -0.31
CA PRO A 198 31.70 17.38 -1.05
C PRO A 198 32.16 16.16 -0.24
N ARG A 199 33.17 16.33 0.62
CA ARG A 199 33.69 15.28 1.52
C ARG A 199 32.69 14.88 2.61
N GLU A 200 31.90 15.81 3.13
CA GLU A 200 30.87 15.52 4.14
C GLU A 200 29.64 14.86 3.54
N ARG A 201 29.26 15.24 2.31
CA ARG A 201 28.22 14.55 1.53
C ARG A 201 28.62 13.11 1.25
N GLU A 202 29.82 12.90 0.72
CA GLU A 202 30.40 11.58 0.46
C GLU A 202 30.41 10.70 1.73
N ALA A 203 30.93 11.23 2.84
CA ALA A 203 30.95 10.52 4.11
C ALA A 203 29.54 10.22 4.67
N ALA A 204 28.55 11.09 4.40
CA ALA A 204 27.17 10.87 4.81
C ALA A 204 26.49 9.77 3.98
N PHE A 205 26.63 9.82 2.65
CA PHE A 205 26.10 8.80 1.75
C PHE A 205 26.76 7.44 1.99
N GLN A 206 28.10 7.37 2.07
CA GLN A 206 28.82 6.13 2.36
C GLN A 206 28.43 5.52 3.72
N LYS A 207 28.22 6.34 4.76
CA LYS A 207 27.72 5.88 6.07
C LYS A 207 26.28 5.36 6.02
N ALA A 208 25.42 5.94 5.19
CA ALA A 208 24.07 5.43 4.97
C ALA A 208 24.07 4.15 4.14
N TRP A 209 24.89 4.07 3.09
CA TRP A 209 25.09 2.88 2.24
C TRP A 209 25.56 1.68 3.06
N GLN A 210 26.58 1.86 3.91
CA GLN A 210 27.09 0.80 4.79
C GLN A 210 26.07 0.32 5.83
N ARG A 211 25.17 1.20 6.30
CA ARG A 211 24.12 0.83 7.26
C ARG A 211 22.84 0.30 6.59
N GLY A 212 22.67 0.56 5.31
CA GLY A 212 21.51 0.18 4.50
C GLY A 212 20.18 0.86 4.90
N ASN A 213 19.13 0.38 4.24
CA ASN A 213 17.75 0.87 4.20
C ASN A 213 17.55 2.13 3.31
N GLY A 214 16.64 2.03 2.33
CA GLY A 214 16.37 3.11 1.37
C GLY A 214 15.82 4.39 1.99
N PHE A 215 14.92 4.30 2.96
CA PHE A 215 14.39 5.47 3.67
C PHE A 215 15.47 6.13 4.54
N ARG A 216 16.38 5.36 5.14
CA ARG A 216 17.59 5.92 5.78
C ARG A 216 18.45 6.68 4.77
N PHE A 217 18.65 6.11 3.58
CA PHE A 217 19.47 6.74 2.54
C PHE A 217 18.85 8.04 2.00
N MET A 218 17.52 8.11 1.91
CA MET A 218 16.77 9.26 1.38
C MET A 218 16.45 10.35 2.43
N PHE A 219 16.27 9.99 3.71
CA PHE A 219 15.79 10.92 4.76
C PHE A 219 16.72 11.09 5.97
N SER A 220 17.68 10.18 6.21
CA SER A 220 18.70 10.35 7.28
C SER A 220 20.01 10.98 6.79
N THR A 221 20.20 11.13 5.49
CA THR A 221 21.38 11.77 4.88
C THR A 221 21.18 13.28 4.85
N PHE A 222 20.17 13.78 4.13
CA PHE A 222 19.85 15.20 3.97
C PHE A 222 18.34 15.42 3.78
N GLY A 223 17.85 16.61 4.15
CA GLY A 223 16.44 16.99 4.18
C GLY A 223 15.95 17.73 2.95
N ASP A 224 16.53 17.46 1.78
CA ASP A 224 16.19 18.09 0.51
C ASP A 224 16.26 17.16 -0.72
N ILE A 225 16.67 15.90 -0.55
CA ILE A 225 16.87 14.93 -1.65
C ILE A 225 15.59 14.69 -2.48
N VAL A 226 14.41 14.90 -1.90
CA VAL A 226 13.10 14.73 -2.57
C VAL A 226 12.49 16.03 -3.12
N SER A 227 13.12 17.17 -2.85
CA SER A 227 12.57 18.52 -3.10
C SER A 227 13.53 19.47 -3.84
N ASP A 228 14.82 19.15 -3.91
CA ASP A 228 15.85 19.93 -4.61
C ASP A 228 16.55 19.05 -5.65
N GLU A 229 16.60 19.52 -6.90
CA GLU A 229 17.14 18.74 -8.03
C GLU A 229 18.65 18.52 -7.92
N SER A 230 19.38 19.45 -7.29
CA SER A 230 20.83 19.37 -7.14
C SER A 230 21.20 18.40 -6.01
N ALA A 231 20.42 18.39 -4.92
CA ALA A 231 20.49 17.40 -3.85
C ALA A 231 20.15 15.99 -4.38
N ASN A 232 19.12 15.89 -5.21
CA ASN A 232 18.71 14.63 -5.83
C ASN A 232 19.80 14.10 -6.76
N GLU A 233 20.34 14.91 -7.67
CA GLU A 233 21.37 14.46 -8.62
C GLU A 233 22.68 14.08 -7.92
N GLU A 234 23.15 14.79 -6.88
CA GLU A 234 24.34 14.35 -6.14
C GLU A 234 24.10 13.02 -5.40
N THR A 235 22.87 12.75 -4.97
CA THR A 235 22.45 11.46 -4.38
C THR A 235 22.44 10.35 -5.44
N CYS A 236 21.85 10.62 -6.61
CA CYS A 236 21.82 9.70 -7.75
C CYS A 236 23.23 9.40 -8.26
N LYS A 237 24.08 10.41 -8.40
CA LYS A 237 25.50 10.30 -8.79
C LYS A 237 26.31 9.45 -7.83
N PHE A 238 26.10 9.57 -6.52
CA PHE A 238 26.74 8.66 -5.55
C PHE A 238 26.32 7.20 -5.83
N ILE A 239 25.02 6.94 -5.98
CA ILE A 239 24.51 5.58 -6.25
C ILE A 239 25.05 5.06 -7.59
N ARG A 240 25.13 5.90 -8.63
CA ARG A 240 25.76 5.54 -9.92
C ARG A 240 27.24 5.16 -9.72
N GLY A 241 28.02 5.94 -8.99
CA GLY A 241 29.40 5.57 -8.64
C GLY A 241 29.52 4.23 -7.91
N LYS A 242 28.60 3.92 -6.98
CA LYS A 242 28.54 2.61 -6.30
C LYS A 242 28.14 1.45 -7.24
N ILE A 243 27.45 1.74 -8.34
CA ILE A 243 27.10 0.77 -9.39
C ILE A 243 28.28 0.60 -10.36
N ASP A 244 28.93 1.69 -10.77
CA ASP A 244 30.09 1.70 -11.68
C ASP A 244 31.31 0.97 -11.08
N GLU A 245 31.42 0.91 -9.74
CA GLU A 245 32.37 0.06 -9.00
C GLU A 245 32.15 -1.46 -9.18
N VAL A 246 30.97 -1.88 -9.67
CA VAL A 246 30.49 -3.28 -9.63
C VAL A 246 30.01 -3.79 -11.00
N VAL A 247 29.50 -2.90 -11.87
CA VAL A 247 28.80 -3.24 -13.12
C VAL A 247 29.50 -2.60 -14.32
N THR A 248 29.76 -3.40 -15.35
CA THR A 248 30.61 -3.02 -16.50
C THR A 248 29.93 -3.18 -17.89
N ASP A 249 28.59 -3.28 -17.96
CA ASP A 249 27.78 -3.44 -19.19
C ASP A 249 26.46 -2.62 -19.09
N SER A 250 25.80 -2.29 -20.21
CA SER A 250 25.24 -0.94 -20.40
C SER A 250 23.91 -0.76 -21.20
N ARG A 251 22.82 -1.52 -20.95
CA ARG A 251 21.54 -1.42 -21.71
C ARG A 251 20.23 -1.70 -20.94
N PHE A 252 19.26 -0.75 -20.82
CA PHE A 252 17.86 -0.91 -20.32
C PHE A 252 16.88 0.23 -20.80
N ASP A 253 15.54 0.01 -20.94
CA ASP A 253 14.50 1.06 -21.29
C ASP A 253 12.99 0.65 -21.06
N ALA A 254 12.00 1.57 -21.01
CA ALA A 254 10.84 1.46 -20.05
C ALA A 254 9.48 2.25 -20.19
N ILE A 255 8.29 1.69 -19.78
CA ILE A 255 7.00 2.38 -19.30
C ILE A 255 6.00 1.44 -18.52
N GLU A 256 5.39 1.87 -17.39
CA GLU A 256 4.36 1.21 -16.52
C GLU A 256 2.86 1.52 -16.88
N GLY A 257 1.73 1.09 -16.25
CA GLY A 257 1.38 0.56 -14.90
C GLY A 257 0.08 -0.34 -14.83
N ASN A 258 -0.87 -0.20 -13.86
CA ASN A 258 -1.77 -1.33 -13.39
C ASN A 258 -3.30 -1.11 -13.03
N TYR A 259 -3.88 0.10 -12.91
CA TYR A 259 -4.90 0.33 -11.83
C TYR A 259 -6.43 0.04 -12.04
N LEU A 260 -7.08 0.37 -13.17
CA LEU A 260 -8.52 0.73 -13.31
C LEU A 260 -9.64 -0.37 -13.14
N HIS A 261 -9.43 -1.47 -12.40
CA HIS A 261 -10.11 -2.75 -12.68
C HIS A 261 -11.16 -3.29 -11.67
N LEU A 262 -11.83 -2.45 -10.86
CA LEU A 262 -12.86 -2.90 -9.88
C LEU A 262 -14.15 -2.07 -10.00
N SER A 263 -15.29 -2.68 -10.30
CA SER A 263 -16.56 -1.95 -10.56
C SER A 263 -17.38 -1.68 -9.28
N ILE A 264 -16.88 -0.77 -8.44
CA ILE A 264 -17.59 -0.27 -7.25
C ILE A 264 -18.59 0.81 -7.69
N HIS A 265 -19.81 0.81 -7.16
CA HIS A 265 -20.86 1.78 -7.53
C HIS A 265 -21.32 2.59 -6.31
N GLY A 266 -21.60 3.88 -6.52
CA GLY A 266 -22.06 4.83 -5.51
C GLY A 266 -23.46 5.39 -5.81
N ARG A 267 -23.77 6.58 -5.29
CA ARG A 267 -25.05 7.26 -5.49
C ARG A 267 -25.42 7.39 -6.97
N GLY A 268 -26.70 7.15 -7.26
CA GLY A 268 -27.23 7.16 -8.63
C GLY A 268 -26.71 6.01 -9.51
N GLY A 269 -26.03 5.02 -8.95
CA GLY A 269 -25.44 3.90 -9.70
C GLY A 269 -24.13 4.26 -10.42
N LYS A 270 -23.53 5.42 -10.16
CA LYS A 270 -22.27 5.83 -10.79
C LYS A 270 -21.09 4.98 -10.32
N THR A 271 -20.25 4.50 -11.23
CA THR A 271 -19.06 3.71 -10.89
C THR A 271 -17.92 4.56 -10.31
N ILE A 272 -17.01 3.90 -9.59
CA ILE A 272 -15.77 4.53 -9.10
C ILE A 272 -14.81 4.86 -10.24
N GLN A 273 -14.84 4.14 -11.36
CA GLN A 273 -14.16 4.52 -12.61
C GLN A 273 -14.68 5.86 -13.13
N GLU A 274 -15.99 6.06 -13.26
CA GLU A 274 -16.58 7.32 -13.72
C GLU A 274 -16.41 8.45 -12.68
N HIS A 275 -16.20 8.11 -11.41
CA HIS A 275 -15.84 9.08 -10.37
C HIS A 275 -14.37 9.50 -10.47
N TRP A 276 -13.46 8.56 -10.76
CA TRP A 276 -12.01 8.76 -10.84
C TRP A 276 -11.46 8.90 -12.27
N GLN A 277 -12.33 9.15 -13.26
CA GLN A 277 -11.94 9.35 -14.67
C GLN A 277 -10.92 10.49 -14.87
N ASN A 278 -10.93 11.47 -13.96
CA ASN A 278 -9.99 12.60 -13.93
C ASN A 278 -8.92 12.44 -12.83
N GLY A 279 -8.55 11.19 -12.51
CA GLY A 279 -7.61 10.82 -11.45
C GLY A 279 -8.31 10.34 -10.16
N PRO A 280 -7.69 9.40 -9.41
CA PRO A 280 -8.28 8.84 -8.21
C PRO A 280 -8.13 9.78 -6.99
N LYS A 281 -9.23 10.02 -6.28
CA LYS A 281 -9.33 11.00 -5.18
C LYS A 281 -10.12 10.44 -3.99
N ALA A 282 -9.61 10.62 -2.77
CA ALA A 282 -10.28 10.25 -1.52
C ALA A 282 -9.77 11.11 -0.35
N TYR A 283 -10.64 11.46 0.59
CA TYR A 283 -10.27 12.25 1.78
C TYR A 283 -9.50 11.38 2.77
N GLY A 284 -8.31 11.84 3.18
CA GLY A 284 -7.45 11.17 4.15
C GLY A 284 -6.98 9.77 3.74
N GLY A 285 -7.17 9.35 2.48
CA GLY A 285 -7.05 7.94 2.08
C GLY A 285 -8.23 7.04 2.48
N ILE A 286 -9.23 7.55 3.19
CA ILE A 286 -10.22 6.73 3.93
C ILE A 286 -11.68 6.89 3.48
N ALA A 287 -12.06 7.95 2.77
CA ALA A 287 -13.45 8.20 2.37
C ALA A 287 -13.58 8.78 0.95
N CYS A 288 -14.66 8.45 0.24
CA CYS A 288 -14.96 8.97 -1.10
C CYS A 288 -16.36 9.58 -1.16
N ALA A 289 -16.49 10.78 -1.72
CA ALA A 289 -17.78 11.45 -1.86
C ALA A 289 -18.65 10.73 -2.92
N GLY A 290 -19.97 10.67 -2.69
CA GLY A 290 -20.87 9.85 -3.50
C GLY A 290 -20.88 8.36 -3.12
N PHE A 291 -20.09 7.92 -2.14
CA PHE A 291 -20.05 6.54 -1.63
C PHE A 291 -20.35 6.51 -0.12
N PRO A 292 -21.62 6.69 0.29
CA PRO A 292 -22.03 6.73 1.70
C PRO A 292 -21.70 5.44 2.45
N ASN A 293 -21.29 5.55 3.71
CA ASN A 293 -20.90 4.43 4.58
C ASN A 293 -19.83 3.48 3.97
N MET A 294 -19.06 3.93 2.98
CA MET A 294 -17.91 3.21 2.42
C MET A 294 -16.60 3.79 2.97
N PHE A 295 -15.86 2.96 3.71
CA PHE A 295 -14.50 3.30 4.15
C PHE A 295 -13.45 2.55 3.31
N LEU A 296 -12.39 3.27 2.98
CA LEU A 296 -11.16 2.76 2.38
C LEU A 296 -10.09 2.60 3.47
N VAL A 297 -9.14 1.70 3.27
CA VAL A 297 -7.89 1.63 4.04
C VAL A 297 -6.76 1.75 3.04
N SER A 298 -5.88 2.72 3.23
CA SER A 298 -4.80 3.10 2.31
C SER A 298 -5.31 3.41 0.90
N GLY A 299 -6.39 4.19 0.78
CA GLY A 299 -6.94 4.62 -0.49
C GLY A 299 -6.08 5.65 -1.24
N PRO A 300 -6.57 6.17 -2.39
CA PRO A 300 -5.92 7.28 -3.09
C PRO A 300 -5.73 8.48 -2.15
N GLN A 301 -4.62 9.20 -2.29
CA GLN A 301 -4.31 10.37 -1.43
C GLN A 301 -4.18 10.03 0.08
N ALA A 302 -3.88 8.77 0.42
CA ALA A 302 -3.37 8.35 1.73
C ALA A 302 -1.91 8.79 1.96
N PRO A 303 -1.41 8.79 3.21
CA PRO A 303 0.00 9.09 3.51
C PRO A 303 1.00 8.11 2.88
N PHE A 304 2.05 8.63 2.23
CA PHE A 304 3.16 7.81 1.73
C PHE A 304 4.23 7.62 2.82
N ALA A 305 4.04 6.58 3.64
CA ALA A 305 4.90 6.26 4.78
C ALA A 305 5.00 4.73 4.98
N ASN A 306 5.61 4.30 6.09
CA ASN A 306 5.56 2.92 6.56
C ASN A 306 4.09 2.52 6.79
N PHE A 307 3.55 1.58 6.01
CA PHE A 307 2.10 1.35 5.95
C PHE A 307 1.43 0.84 7.23
N PRO A 308 2.03 -0.02 8.09
CA PRO A 308 1.37 -0.46 9.33
C PRO A 308 0.90 0.66 10.28
N PRO A 309 1.72 1.66 10.68
CA PRO A 309 1.21 2.79 11.48
C PRO A 309 0.22 3.71 10.73
N VAL A 310 0.27 3.77 9.39
CA VAL A 310 -0.75 4.47 8.59
C VAL A 310 -2.09 3.72 8.72
N ILE A 311 -2.09 2.41 8.47
CA ILE A 311 -3.25 1.52 8.58
C ILE A 311 -3.83 1.50 10.00
N GLU A 312 -2.99 1.51 11.04
CA GLU A 312 -3.45 1.69 12.44
C GLU A 312 -4.23 3.01 12.59
N SER A 313 -3.65 4.14 12.15
CA SER A 313 -4.25 5.48 12.28
C SER A 313 -5.54 5.63 11.47
N GLU A 314 -5.55 5.13 10.22
CA GLU A 314 -6.73 5.08 9.36
C GLU A 314 -7.87 4.30 10.04
N ILE A 315 -7.57 3.11 10.58
CA ILE A 315 -8.58 2.26 11.23
C ILE A 315 -9.03 2.83 12.58
N GLU A 316 -8.13 3.31 13.43
CA GLU A 316 -8.50 3.97 14.70
C GLU A 316 -9.50 5.12 14.45
N PHE A 317 -9.31 5.90 13.39
CA PHE A 317 -10.25 6.95 12.97
C PHE A 317 -11.57 6.39 12.42
N ILE A 318 -11.54 5.43 11.49
CA ILE A 318 -12.74 4.80 10.92
C ILE A 318 -13.60 4.14 12.02
N MET A 319 -12.98 3.47 12.98
CA MET A 319 -13.66 2.86 14.13
C MET A 319 -14.33 3.91 15.01
N ALA A 320 -13.69 5.06 15.25
CA ALA A 320 -14.30 6.18 15.97
C ALA A 320 -15.51 6.79 15.23
N CYS A 321 -15.49 6.82 13.89
CA CYS A 321 -16.65 7.21 13.09
C CYS A 321 -17.80 6.20 13.24
N ILE A 322 -17.52 4.90 13.12
CA ILE A 322 -18.54 3.83 13.24
C ILE A 322 -19.14 3.81 14.65
N ASP A 323 -18.31 3.86 15.70
CA ASP A 323 -18.75 3.94 17.10
C ASP A 323 -19.69 5.12 17.36
N ARG A 324 -19.38 6.30 16.80
CA ARG A 324 -20.23 7.49 16.88
C ARG A 324 -21.59 7.28 16.21
N ALA A 325 -21.62 6.66 15.03
CA ALA A 325 -22.86 6.37 14.30
C ALA A 325 -23.73 5.36 15.05
N GLU A 326 -23.14 4.28 15.56
CA GLU A 326 -23.84 3.28 16.37
C GLU A 326 -24.43 3.87 17.65
N LYS A 327 -23.66 4.70 18.37
CA LYS A 327 -24.14 5.39 19.57
C LYS A 327 -25.32 6.34 19.28
N HIS A 328 -25.38 6.97 18.11
CA HIS A 328 -26.53 7.78 17.71
C HIS A 328 -27.78 6.92 17.43
N ASN A 329 -27.60 5.78 16.73
CA ASN A 329 -28.68 4.83 16.46
C ASN A 329 -29.31 4.27 17.76
N VAL A 330 -28.54 4.18 18.85
CA VAL A 330 -29.00 3.71 20.17
C VAL A 330 -29.74 4.77 20.99
N VAL A 331 -29.71 6.05 20.61
CA VAL A 331 -30.49 7.12 21.27
C VAL A 331 -31.90 7.25 20.68
N GLU A 332 -32.05 7.07 19.37
CA GLU A 332 -33.34 7.21 18.65
C GLU A 332 -34.19 5.92 18.67
N VAL A 333 -34.44 5.36 19.85
CA VAL A 333 -35.18 4.09 20.02
C VAL A 333 -36.70 4.29 19.90
N ASN A 334 -37.15 4.59 18.68
CA ASN A 334 -38.40 4.09 18.14
C ASN A 334 -38.09 3.35 16.85
N LYS A 335 -38.81 2.24 16.57
CA LYS A 335 -38.40 1.20 15.59
C LYS A 335 -38.56 1.59 14.11
N GLN A 336 -38.27 2.84 13.77
CA GLN A 336 -38.47 3.50 12.47
C GLN A 336 -37.30 4.44 12.10
N SER A 337 -36.32 4.63 12.98
CA SER A 337 -35.09 5.38 12.69
C SER A 337 -34.27 4.67 11.61
N ARG A 338 -33.90 5.41 10.57
CA ARG A 338 -32.96 4.95 9.53
C ARG A 338 -31.54 4.95 10.12
N PRO A 339 -30.67 3.97 9.79
CA PRO A 339 -29.30 3.98 10.30
C PRO A 339 -28.57 5.23 9.80
N MET A 340 -27.76 5.83 10.66
CA MET A 340 -26.96 7.01 10.32
C MET A 340 -26.13 6.79 9.05
N VAL A 341 -26.22 7.75 8.12
CA VAL A 341 -25.41 7.81 6.91
C VAL A 341 -24.28 8.81 7.12
N MET A 342 -23.05 8.32 7.09
CA MET A 342 -21.82 9.11 7.03
C MET A 342 -21.35 9.15 5.59
N GLU A 343 -21.11 10.34 5.06
CA GLU A 343 -20.62 10.53 3.70
C GLU A 343 -19.72 11.76 3.62
N LEU A 344 -18.67 11.66 2.81
CA LEU A 344 -17.79 12.79 2.51
C LEU A 344 -18.53 13.75 1.54
N THR A 345 -18.51 15.05 1.82
CA THR A 345 -19.07 16.04 0.88
C THR A 345 -18.12 16.30 -0.29
N GLU A 346 -18.66 16.77 -1.42
CA GLU A 346 -17.83 17.09 -2.60
C GLU A 346 -16.83 18.22 -2.30
N GLU A 347 -17.20 19.18 -1.46
CA GLU A 347 -16.36 20.29 -1.01
C GLU A 347 -15.14 19.76 -0.23
N ALA A 348 -15.37 18.96 0.82
CA ALA A 348 -14.31 18.40 1.65
C ALA A 348 -13.36 17.49 0.84
N LYS A 349 -13.88 16.71 -0.12
CA LYS A 349 -13.06 15.94 -1.07
C LYS A 349 -12.15 16.85 -1.89
N ASN A 350 -12.68 17.95 -2.42
CA ASN A 350 -11.94 18.87 -3.27
C ASN A 350 -10.88 19.65 -2.47
N GLU A 351 -11.21 20.10 -1.25
CA GLU A 351 -10.26 20.72 -0.31
C GLU A 351 -9.08 19.78 0.00
N TRP A 352 -9.34 18.50 0.34
CA TRP A 352 -8.28 17.52 0.58
C TRP A 352 -7.45 17.24 -0.67
N SER A 353 -8.08 17.22 -1.85
CA SER A 353 -7.34 17.04 -3.10
C SER A 353 -6.42 18.21 -3.40
N ILE A 354 -6.88 19.45 -3.19
CA ILE A 354 -6.06 20.66 -3.34
C ILE A 354 -4.88 20.62 -2.36
N LEU A 355 -5.13 20.28 -1.09
CA LEU A 355 -4.07 20.10 -0.08
C LEU A 355 -3.04 19.05 -0.50
N CYS A 356 -3.48 17.88 -0.99
CA CYS A 356 -2.56 16.86 -1.48
C CYS A 356 -1.78 17.30 -2.72
N GLU A 357 -2.44 17.98 -3.66
CA GLU A 357 -1.82 18.49 -4.89
C GLU A 357 -0.76 19.58 -4.61
N GLN A 358 -0.96 20.39 -3.56
CA GLN A 358 -0.02 21.37 -3.00
C GLN A 358 1.11 20.72 -2.18
N LEU A 359 0.82 19.72 -1.34
CA LEU A 359 1.83 19.02 -0.53
C LEU A 359 2.85 18.25 -1.39
N VAL A 360 2.49 17.86 -2.62
CA VAL A 360 3.43 17.29 -3.60
C VAL A 360 3.89 18.33 -4.65
N GLU A 361 3.52 19.60 -4.52
CA GLU A 361 4.05 20.66 -5.37
C GLU A 361 5.52 20.94 -5.00
N GLY A 362 6.36 21.20 -6.01
CA GLY A 362 7.82 21.27 -5.85
C GLY A 362 8.52 19.92 -5.60
N LEU A 363 7.82 18.87 -5.17
CA LEU A 363 8.43 17.55 -4.96
C LEU A 363 8.73 16.83 -6.28
N LEU A 364 9.89 16.17 -6.34
CA LEU A 364 10.36 15.50 -7.56
C LEU A 364 9.57 14.23 -7.91
N PHE A 365 8.80 13.69 -6.95
CA PHE A 365 7.87 12.58 -7.17
C PHE A 365 6.83 12.86 -8.27
N LYS A 366 6.44 14.12 -8.50
CA LYS A 366 5.54 14.52 -9.60
C LYS A 366 6.21 14.45 -10.99
N LYS A 367 7.55 14.32 -11.06
CA LYS A 367 8.35 14.24 -12.30
C LYS A 367 8.79 12.81 -12.64
N THR A 368 8.84 11.91 -11.67
CA THR A 368 9.19 10.50 -11.86
C THR A 368 8.02 9.67 -12.36
N ARG A 369 8.23 8.85 -13.39
CA ARG A 369 7.29 7.77 -13.76
C ARG A 369 7.52 6.56 -12.85
N SER A 370 6.44 5.98 -12.33
CA SER A 370 6.42 4.84 -11.40
C SER A 370 5.12 4.04 -11.52
#